data_AF-A0A2W1LF23-F1
#
_entry.id   AF-A0A2W1LF23-F1
#
_cell.length_a   1.000
_cell.length_b   1.000
_cell.length_c   1.000
_cell.angle_alpha   90.00
_cell.angle_beta   90.00
_cell.angle_gamma   90.00
#
_symmetry.space_group_name_H-M   'P 1'
#
loop_
_entity.id
_entity.type
_entity.pdbx_description
1 polymer ?
#
loop_
_entity_poly.entity_id
_entity_poly.type
_entity_poly.pdbx_seq_one_letter_code
_entity_poly.pdbx_strand_id
1 'polypeptide(L)'
;MESYDKQRMRKDVVCEMKKIIMVCIAVVLLIPVLIGVYVYRIGFLDDEQSTTTIEISHIPAAMYSTAEPIMPDWEVKKVTAYNDGFVSPTCTLYFTNDVELLLSTSPVTYSGMYQLLVNTSLYEAYVDEQDAVFQYFSGGYYYSFKTKRGTNEQLVQQYIMSL
;
A
#
# COMPACT_ATOMS: atom_id res chain seq x y z
N MET A 1 -15.60 71.01 16.71
CA MET A 1 -14.97 70.18 15.65
C MET A 1 -14.05 69.11 16.26
N GLU A 2 -13.20 69.44 17.24
CA GLU A 2 -12.29 68.48 17.91
C GLU A 2 -12.94 67.24 18.57
N SER A 3 -14.16 67.35 19.10
CA SER A 3 -14.84 66.23 19.76
C SER A 3 -15.21 65.09 18.77
N TYR A 4 -15.46 65.45 17.50
CA TYR A 4 -15.87 64.49 16.48
C TYR A 4 -14.68 63.67 15.95
N ASP A 5 -13.53 64.31 15.75
CA ASP A 5 -12.30 63.63 15.32
C ASP A 5 -11.76 62.67 16.37
N LYS A 6 -11.89 63.01 17.65
CA LYS A 6 -11.48 62.13 18.76
C LYS A 6 -12.37 60.88 18.88
N GLN A 7 -13.66 61.00 18.57
CA GLN A 7 -14.58 59.85 18.51
C GLN A 7 -14.35 58.98 17.27
N ARG A 8 -14.00 59.58 16.13
CA ARG A 8 -13.67 58.85 14.89
C ARG A 8 -12.37 58.04 15.05
N MET A 9 -11.30 58.65 15.56
CA MET A 9 -10.03 57.96 15.80
C MET A 9 -10.18 56.76 16.76
N ARG A 10 -11.02 56.86 17.80
CA ARG A 10 -11.29 55.73 18.69
C ARG A 10 -12.02 54.57 18.00
N LYS A 11 -12.95 54.87 17.09
CA LYS A 11 -13.69 53.84 16.33
C LYS A 11 -12.78 53.10 15.36
N ASP A 12 -11.87 53.81 14.70
CA ASP A 12 -10.93 53.22 13.75
C ASP A 12 -9.92 52.30 14.46
N VAL A 13 -9.38 52.73 15.61
CA VAL A 13 -8.48 51.90 16.44
C VAL A 13 -9.18 50.65 16.97
N VAL A 14 -10.44 50.76 17.42
CA VAL A 14 -11.22 49.61 17.89
C VAL A 14 -11.55 48.65 16.73
N CYS A 15 -11.77 49.17 15.53
CA CYS A 15 -12.02 48.36 14.34
C CYS A 15 -10.76 47.55 13.94
N GLU A 16 -9.59 48.20 13.92
CA GLU A 16 -8.32 47.54 13.61
C GLU A 16 -7.94 46.51 14.69
N MET A 17 -8.14 46.81 15.97
CA MET A 17 -7.94 45.84 17.05
C MET A 17 -8.83 44.60 16.90
N LYS A 18 -10.11 44.77 16.51
CA LYS A 18 -11.02 43.64 16.29
C LYS A 18 -10.59 42.76 15.13
N LYS A 19 -10.06 43.34 14.05
CA LYS A 19 -9.49 42.58 12.92
C LYS A 19 -8.29 41.76 13.35
N ILE A 20 -7.37 42.34 14.12
CA ILE A 20 -6.19 41.64 14.64
C ILE A 20 -6.62 40.46 15.53
N ILE A 21 -7.58 40.66 16.44
CA ILE A 21 -8.09 39.59 17.30
C ILE A 21 -8.72 38.46 16.48
N MET A 22 -9.52 38.77 15.45
CA MET A 22 -10.11 37.75 14.58
C MET A 22 -9.05 36.96 13.81
N VAL A 23 -7.99 37.62 13.32
CA VAL A 23 -6.86 36.95 12.67
C VAL A 23 -6.12 36.03 13.65
N CYS A 24 -5.86 36.49 14.87
CA CYS A 24 -5.22 35.66 15.90
C CYS A 24 -6.06 34.41 16.23
N ILE A 25 -7.37 34.55 16.37
CA ILE A 25 -8.28 33.41 16.62
C ILE A 25 -8.25 32.44 15.44
N ALA A 26 -8.31 32.96 14.20
CA ALA A 26 -8.25 32.13 12.99
C ALA A 26 -6.94 31.33 12.91
N VAL A 27 -5.79 31.95 13.22
CA VAL A 27 -4.48 31.27 13.23
C VAL A 27 -4.43 30.20 14.32
N VAL A 28 -4.91 30.50 15.54
CA VAL A 28 -4.95 29.53 16.65
C VAL A 28 -5.84 28.33 16.33
N LEU A 29 -6.93 28.51 15.58
CA LEU A 29 -7.79 27.41 15.15
C LEU A 29 -7.22 26.63 13.96
N LEU A 30 -6.46 27.27 13.08
CA LEU A 30 -5.86 26.63 11.90
C LEU A 30 -4.75 25.65 12.27
N ILE A 31 -3.92 26.00 13.27
CA ILE A 31 -2.78 25.18 13.70
C ILE A 31 -3.17 23.75 14.12
N PRO A 32 -4.15 23.52 15.02
CA PRO A 32 -4.56 22.17 15.40
C PRO A 32 -5.20 21.39 14.26
N VAL A 33 -5.87 22.06 13.30
CA VAL A 33 -6.40 21.40 12.09
C VAL A 33 -5.27 20.93 11.19
N LEU A 34 -4.24 21.76 10.98
CA LEU A 34 -3.08 21.39 10.17
C LEU A 34 -2.25 20.28 10.83
N ILE A 35 -2.06 20.34 12.15
CA ILE A 35 -1.42 19.27 12.92
C ILE A 35 -2.26 18.00 12.84
N GLY A 36 -3.58 18.09 12.98
CA GLY A 36 -4.49 16.95 12.87
C GLY A 36 -4.43 16.28 11.49
N VAL A 37 -4.40 17.07 10.40
CA VAL A 37 -4.22 16.55 9.04
C VAL A 37 -2.84 15.93 8.84
N TYR A 38 -1.78 16.55 9.39
CA TYR A 38 -0.42 16.04 9.31
C TYR A 38 -0.25 14.73 10.07
N VAL A 39 -0.76 14.65 11.31
CA VAL A 39 -0.76 13.45 12.14
C VAL A 39 -1.66 12.37 11.52
N TYR A 40 -2.82 12.71 10.95
CA TYR A 40 -3.65 11.75 10.22
C TYR A 40 -2.92 11.19 8.98
N ARG A 41 -2.16 12.03 8.26
CA ARG A 41 -1.36 11.60 7.11
C ARG A 41 -0.13 10.77 7.49
N ILE A 42 0.44 10.97 8.68
CA ILE A 42 1.62 10.20 9.15
C ILE A 42 1.20 8.93 9.90
N GLY A 43 0.17 8.99 10.73
CA GLY A 43 -0.31 7.87 11.54
C GLY A 43 -1.05 6.77 10.78
N PHE A 44 -1.43 7.02 9.52
CA PHE A 44 -1.95 6.01 8.59
C PHE A 44 -0.86 5.39 7.68
N LEU A 45 0.42 5.71 7.90
CA LEU A 45 1.53 5.10 7.15
C LEU A 45 2.23 3.95 7.90
N ASP A 46 1.82 3.64 9.12
CA ASP A 46 2.23 2.41 9.81
C ASP A 46 1.23 1.29 9.52
N ASP A 47 1.18 0.86 8.26
CA ASP A 47 0.52 -0.37 7.79
C ASP A 47 1.20 -1.65 8.32
N GLU A 48 2.16 -1.51 9.25
CA GLU A 48 2.89 -2.62 9.87
C GLU A 48 2.07 -3.39 10.91
N GLN A 49 0.94 -2.86 11.41
CA GLN A 49 0.18 -3.54 12.47
C GLN A 49 -0.63 -4.77 11.99
N SER A 50 -0.97 -4.87 10.71
CA SER A 50 -1.80 -5.98 10.19
C SER A 50 -0.98 -7.11 9.56
N THR A 51 0.34 -7.00 9.56
CA THR A 51 1.25 -7.96 8.93
C THR A 51 2.00 -8.77 9.97
N THR A 52 1.83 -10.09 9.98
CA THR A 52 2.50 -11.00 10.92
C THR A 52 3.45 -11.94 10.19
N THR A 53 4.64 -12.17 10.74
CA THR A 53 5.56 -13.18 10.20
C THR A 53 5.07 -14.57 10.59
N ILE A 54 4.95 -15.46 9.60
CA ILE A 54 4.46 -16.83 9.78
C ILE A 54 5.44 -17.85 9.19
N GLU A 55 5.24 -19.12 9.51
CA GLU A 55 5.92 -20.23 8.84
C GLU A 55 5.18 -20.62 7.56
N ILE A 56 5.88 -21.22 6.59
CA ILE A 56 5.29 -21.68 5.31
C ILE A 56 4.12 -22.65 5.55
N SER A 57 4.26 -23.53 6.54
CA SER A 57 3.22 -24.49 6.98
C SER A 57 1.93 -23.82 7.45
N HIS A 58 1.97 -22.55 7.84
CA HIS A 58 0.81 -21.80 8.31
C HIS A 58 0.09 -21.03 7.19
N ILE A 59 0.62 -21.02 5.96
CA ILE A 59 0.00 -20.30 4.83
C ILE A 59 -1.46 -20.76 4.58
N PRO A 60 -1.79 -22.06 4.50
CA PRO A 60 -3.18 -22.46 4.25
C PRO A 60 -4.14 -21.91 5.30
N ALA A 61 -3.77 -22.02 6.59
CA ALA A 61 -4.56 -21.49 7.70
C ALA A 61 -4.70 -19.96 7.66
N ALA A 62 -3.62 -19.23 7.35
CA ALA A 62 -3.63 -17.77 7.21
C ALA A 62 -4.49 -17.30 6.03
N MET A 63 -4.60 -18.12 4.99
CA MET A 63 -5.38 -17.84 3.78
C MET A 63 -6.81 -18.41 3.84
N TYR A 64 -7.25 -18.93 4.98
CA TYR A 64 -8.54 -19.62 5.16
C TYR A 64 -8.79 -20.73 4.12
N SER A 65 -7.75 -21.46 3.74
CA SER A 65 -7.78 -22.50 2.72
C SER A 65 -7.20 -23.81 3.24
N THR A 66 -7.70 -24.91 2.71
CA THR A 66 -7.18 -26.26 2.99
C THR A 66 -6.17 -26.74 1.95
N ALA A 67 -6.01 -26.01 0.85
CA ALA A 67 -5.07 -26.36 -0.21
C ALA A 67 -3.67 -25.84 0.15
N GLU A 68 -2.65 -26.69 -0.01
CA GLU A 68 -1.28 -26.23 0.05
C GLU A 68 -0.90 -25.54 -1.27
N PRO A 69 -0.32 -24.33 -1.23
CA PRO A 69 0.08 -23.65 -2.44
C PRO A 69 1.35 -24.28 -3.03
N ILE A 70 1.43 -24.35 -4.36
CA ILE A 70 2.57 -24.91 -5.08
C ILE A 70 3.69 -23.87 -5.07
N MET A 71 4.74 -24.14 -4.29
CA MET A 71 5.88 -23.24 -4.12
C MET A 71 7.05 -23.61 -5.02
N PRO A 72 7.81 -22.63 -5.54
CA PRO A 72 9.12 -22.91 -6.13
C PRO A 72 10.10 -23.40 -5.05
N ASP A 73 11.08 -24.22 -5.43
CA ASP A 73 12.15 -24.72 -4.55
C ASP A 73 13.21 -23.64 -4.21
N TRP A 74 12.83 -22.37 -4.21
CA TRP A 74 13.71 -21.25 -3.88
C TRP A 74 13.79 -21.06 -2.37
N GLU A 75 14.96 -20.66 -1.87
CA GLU A 75 15.16 -20.40 -0.46
C GLU A 75 14.32 -19.20 0.01
N VAL A 76 13.46 -19.45 0.99
CA VAL A 76 12.56 -18.43 1.57
C VAL A 76 13.28 -17.71 2.70
N LYS A 77 13.37 -16.38 2.58
CA LYS A 77 13.94 -15.49 3.60
C LYS A 77 12.97 -15.20 4.72
N LYS A 78 11.71 -14.93 4.39
CA LYS A 78 10.61 -14.70 5.34
C LYS A 78 9.25 -14.86 4.66
N VAL A 79 8.23 -15.19 5.45
CA VAL A 79 6.82 -15.19 5.01
C VAL A 79 6.03 -14.26 5.91
N THR A 80 5.20 -13.43 5.30
CA THR A 80 4.32 -12.51 6.03
C THR A 80 2.87 -12.73 5.61
N ALA A 81 1.98 -12.83 6.58
CA ALA A 81 0.54 -12.83 6.35
C ALA A 81 -0.04 -11.46 6.69
N TYR A 82 -0.85 -10.92 5.78
CA TYR A 82 -1.66 -9.74 6.05
C TYR A 82 -3.09 -10.19 6.34
N ASN A 83 -3.58 -9.78 7.50
CA ASN A 83 -4.97 -10.03 7.92
C ASN A 83 -5.59 -8.70 8.32
N ASP A 84 -6.44 -8.17 7.46
CA ASP A 84 -7.21 -6.94 7.69
C ASP A 84 -8.46 -7.16 8.55
N GLY A 85 -8.72 -8.39 9.01
CA GLY A 85 -9.98 -8.75 9.67
C GLY A 85 -11.17 -8.85 8.71
N PHE A 86 -10.95 -8.77 7.39
CA PHE A 86 -11.96 -8.94 6.34
C PHE A 86 -11.73 -10.26 5.54
N VAL A 87 -12.20 -10.30 4.29
CA VAL A 87 -12.46 -11.52 3.49
C VAL A 87 -11.29 -11.88 2.55
N SER A 88 -10.28 -11.03 2.42
CA SER A 88 -9.23 -11.17 1.40
C SER A 88 -7.85 -11.30 2.03
N PRO A 89 -7.56 -12.39 2.77
CA PRO A 89 -6.23 -12.60 3.33
C PRO A 89 -5.20 -12.69 2.21
N THR A 90 -4.00 -12.19 2.50
CA THR A 90 -2.86 -12.34 1.60
C THR A 90 -1.64 -12.83 2.35
N CYS A 91 -0.77 -13.56 1.65
CA CYS A 91 0.51 -14.02 2.17
C CYS A 91 1.61 -13.64 1.18
N THR A 92 2.63 -12.93 1.64
CA THR A 92 3.80 -12.58 0.84
C THR A 92 4.99 -13.41 1.29
N LEU A 93 5.57 -14.17 0.36
CA LEU A 93 6.83 -14.85 0.53
C LEU A 93 7.95 -13.99 -0.06
N TYR A 94 9.02 -13.81 0.69
CA TYR A 94 10.21 -13.12 0.26
C TYR A 94 11.33 -14.14 0.10
N PHE A 95 11.86 -14.30 -1.10
CA PHE A 95 12.92 -15.24 -1.39
C PHE A 95 14.30 -14.57 -1.27
N THR A 96 15.36 -15.37 -1.13
CA THR A 96 16.75 -14.84 -1.04
C THR A 96 17.28 -14.31 -2.37
N ASN A 97 16.63 -14.67 -3.48
CA ASN A 97 16.91 -14.17 -4.83
C ASN A 97 16.15 -12.86 -5.16
N ASP A 98 15.69 -12.11 -4.15
CA ASP A 98 14.95 -10.85 -4.32
C ASP A 98 13.63 -10.96 -5.13
N VAL A 99 13.09 -12.17 -5.28
CA VAL A 99 11.73 -12.37 -5.78
C VAL A 99 10.75 -12.31 -4.62
N GLU A 100 9.61 -11.67 -4.84
CA GLU A 100 8.48 -11.67 -3.92
C GLU A 100 7.33 -12.45 -4.55
N LEU A 101 6.71 -13.37 -3.81
CA LEU A 101 5.49 -14.05 -4.24
C LEU A 101 4.35 -13.63 -3.33
N LEU A 102 3.39 -12.91 -3.88
CA LEU A 102 2.14 -12.61 -3.22
C LEU A 102 1.11 -13.69 -3.58
N LEU A 103 0.57 -14.35 -2.55
CA LEU A 103 -0.58 -15.23 -2.63
C LEU A 103 -1.82 -14.46 -2.20
N SER A 104 -2.84 -14.48 -3.04
CA SER A 104 -4.13 -13.84 -2.75
C SER A 104 -5.30 -14.69 -3.23
N THR A 105 -6.47 -14.49 -2.63
CA THR A 105 -7.73 -15.11 -3.08
C THR A 105 -8.40 -14.34 -4.23
N SER A 106 -7.92 -13.13 -4.52
CA SER A 106 -8.40 -12.24 -5.58
C SER A 106 -7.25 -11.74 -6.45
N PRO A 107 -7.47 -11.46 -7.74
CA PRO A 107 -6.41 -11.00 -8.63
C PRO A 107 -5.87 -9.64 -8.20
N VAL A 108 -4.55 -9.45 -8.32
CA VAL A 108 -3.94 -8.12 -8.18
C VAL A 108 -3.90 -7.48 -9.55
N THR A 109 -4.47 -6.28 -9.66
CA THR A 109 -4.61 -5.57 -10.94
C THR A 109 -3.69 -4.35 -10.97
N TYR A 110 -2.86 -4.27 -12.01
CA TYR A 110 -2.05 -3.10 -12.32
C TYR A 110 -2.54 -2.45 -13.62
N SER A 111 -2.52 -1.12 -13.65
CA SER A 111 -2.83 -0.38 -14.89
C SER A 111 -1.78 -0.69 -15.96
N GLY A 112 -2.20 -1.23 -17.10
CA GLY A 112 -1.29 -1.67 -18.17
C GLY A 112 -0.85 -3.14 -18.08
N MET A 113 -1.52 -3.96 -17.26
CA MET A 113 -1.40 -5.42 -17.37
C MET A 113 -1.77 -5.91 -18.77
N TYR A 114 -1.03 -6.89 -19.26
CA TYR A 114 -1.27 -7.57 -20.53
C TYR A 114 -1.21 -9.08 -20.33
N GLN A 115 -1.85 -9.82 -21.23
CA GLN A 115 -1.84 -11.27 -21.19
C GLN A 115 -0.65 -11.84 -21.96
N LEU A 116 0.02 -12.82 -21.36
CA LEU A 116 1.11 -13.56 -21.94
C LEU A 116 0.72 -15.04 -22.02
N LEU A 117 0.79 -15.63 -23.21
CA LEU A 117 0.61 -17.06 -23.38
C LEU A 117 1.96 -17.76 -23.22
N VAL A 118 2.08 -18.61 -22.20
CA VAL A 118 3.27 -19.44 -21.96
C VAL A 118 2.83 -20.89 -21.99
N ASN A 119 3.39 -21.66 -22.93
CA ASN A 119 2.92 -23.01 -23.27
C ASN A 119 1.42 -23.01 -23.64
N THR A 120 0.58 -23.59 -22.80
CA THR A 120 -0.88 -23.67 -22.97
C THR A 120 -1.66 -22.83 -21.96
N SER A 121 -0.95 -22.13 -21.07
CA SER A 121 -1.54 -21.38 -19.96
C SER A 121 -1.43 -19.88 -20.19
N LEU A 122 -2.49 -19.19 -19.79
CA LEU A 122 -2.60 -17.73 -19.91
C LEU A 122 -2.15 -17.10 -18.60
N TYR A 123 -1.19 -16.19 -18.69
CA TYR A 123 -0.62 -15.45 -17.58
C TYR A 123 -0.94 -13.97 -17.75
N GLU A 124 -1.04 -13.25 -16.66
CA GLU A 124 -1.12 -11.79 -16.68
C GLU A 124 0.23 -11.23 -16.28
N ALA A 125 0.76 -10.31 -17.06
CA ALA A 125 2.05 -9.68 -16.81
C ALA A 125 1.91 -8.17 -16.75
N TYR A 126 2.68 -7.55 -15.88
CA TYR A 126 2.85 -6.11 -15.77
C TYR A 126 4.33 -5.80 -15.70
N VAL A 127 4.78 -4.80 -16.45
CA VAL A 127 6.18 -4.36 -16.43
C VAL A 127 6.18 -2.84 -16.54
N ASP A 128 6.82 -2.17 -15.58
CA ASP A 128 7.10 -0.74 -15.64
C ASP A 128 8.61 -0.49 -15.58
N GLU A 129 9.06 0.73 -15.27
CA GLU A 129 10.48 1.08 -15.17
C GLU A 129 11.20 0.43 -13.98
N GLN A 130 10.49 0.03 -12.93
CA GLN A 130 11.06 -0.40 -11.65
C GLN A 130 10.77 -1.87 -11.34
N ASP A 131 9.58 -2.35 -11.68
CA ASP A 131 9.04 -3.62 -11.27
C ASP A 131 8.52 -4.44 -12.48
N ALA A 132 8.59 -5.75 -12.34
CA ALA A 132 7.91 -6.71 -13.19
C ALA A 132 7.05 -7.62 -12.30
N VAL A 133 5.82 -7.89 -12.73
CA VAL A 133 4.87 -8.77 -12.05
C VAL A 133 4.35 -9.80 -13.03
N PHE A 134 4.40 -11.08 -12.65
CA PHE A 134 3.83 -12.20 -13.39
C PHE A 134 2.80 -12.90 -12.52
N GLN A 135 1.56 -12.98 -13.00
CA GLN A 135 0.40 -13.47 -12.26
C GLN A 135 -0.28 -14.64 -12.98
N TYR A 136 -0.68 -15.64 -12.21
CA TYR A 136 -1.59 -16.70 -12.66
C TYR A 136 -2.47 -17.22 -11.53
N PHE A 137 -3.55 -17.90 -11.90
CA PHE A 137 -4.46 -18.55 -10.97
C PHE A 137 -4.27 -20.07 -10.99
N SER A 138 -4.00 -20.67 -9.84
CA SER A 138 -3.90 -22.12 -9.68
C SER A 138 -4.27 -22.55 -8.27
N GLY A 139 -4.87 -23.73 -8.09
CA GLY A 139 -5.13 -24.29 -6.76
C GLY A 139 -5.94 -23.40 -5.80
N GLY A 140 -6.76 -22.47 -6.33
CA GLY A 140 -7.54 -21.53 -5.52
C GLY A 140 -6.81 -20.24 -5.13
N TYR A 141 -5.58 -20.05 -5.61
CA TYR A 141 -4.76 -18.87 -5.34
C TYR A 141 -4.39 -18.13 -6.61
N TYR A 142 -4.32 -16.82 -6.50
CA TYR A 142 -3.53 -16.00 -7.41
C TYR A 142 -2.10 -15.98 -6.90
N TYR A 143 -1.17 -16.40 -7.77
CA TYR A 143 0.27 -16.31 -7.57
C TYR A 143 0.76 -15.09 -8.31
N SER A 144 1.22 -14.07 -7.60
CA SER A 144 1.74 -12.84 -8.19
C SER A 144 3.22 -12.70 -7.84
N PHE A 145 4.07 -13.10 -8.77
CA PHE A 145 5.53 -13.00 -8.65
C PHE A 145 5.97 -11.59 -9.02
N LYS A 146 6.52 -10.86 -8.06
CA LYS A 146 7.09 -9.53 -8.24
C LYS A 146 8.62 -9.60 -8.21
N THR A 147 9.25 -8.94 -9.17
CA THR A 147 10.71 -8.75 -9.23
C THR A 147 11.03 -7.30 -9.57
N LYS A 148 12.25 -6.86 -9.27
CA LYS A 148 12.78 -5.62 -9.86
C LYS A 148 13.01 -5.81 -11.35
N ARG A 149 12.75 -4.77 -12.14
CA ARG A 149 12.95 -4.80 -13.59
C ARG A 149 14.39 -5.18 -13.93
N GLY A 150 14.57 -6.08 -14.88
CA GLY A 150 15.86 -6.61 -15.33
C GLY A 150 16.52 -7.59 -14.36
N THR A 151 15.87 -7.94 -13.25
CA THR A 151 16.42 -8.81 -12.22
C THR A 151 15.51 -10.02 -12.03
N ASN A 152 16.04 -11.24 -12.20
CA ASN A 152 15.37 -12.51 -11.92
C ASN A 152 14.01 -12.75 -12.62
N GLU A 153 13.62 -11.91 -13.58
CA GLU A 153 12.43 -12.11 -14.43
C GLU A 153 12.52 -13.45 -15.20
N GLN A 154 13.69 -13.78 -15.74
CA GLN A 154 13.92 -15.03 -16.44
C GLN A 154 13.75 -16.25 -15.52
N LEU A 155 14.15 -16.13 -14.25
CA LEU A 155 13.99 -17.19 -13.27
C LEU A 155 12.51 -17.45 -12.98
N VAL A 156 11.72 -16.38 -12.81
CA VAL A 156 10.27 -16.47 -12.65
C VAL A 156 9.61 -17.08 -13.88
N GLN A 157 9.99 -16.63 -15.08
CA GLN A 157 9.49 -17.18 -16.33
C GLN A 157 9.82 -18.67 -16.48
N GLN A 158 11.03 -19.10 -16.13
CA GLN A 158 11.43 -20.51 -16.15
C GLN A 158 10.60 -21.36 -15.19
N TYR A 159 10.37 -20.88 -13.96
CA TYR A 159 9.51 -21.57 -13.01
C TYR A 159 8.08 -21.70 -13.57
N ILE A 160 7.51 -20.60 -14.04
CA ILE A 160 6.17 -20.59 -14.64
C ILE A 160 6.07 -21.55 -15.83
N MET A 161 7.11 -21.64 -16.66
CA MET A 161 7.17 -22.58 -17.80
C MET A 161 7.27 -24.06 -17.38
N SER A 162 7.65 -24.35 -16.14
CA SER A 162 7.82 -25.70 -15.60
C SER A 162 6.58 -26.27 -14.91
N LEU A 163 5.57 -25.43 -14.66
CA LEU A 163 4.26 -25.81 -14.12
C LEU A 163 3.40 -26.51 -15.17
#